data_AF-A0AA51UJ76-F1
#
_entry.id   AF-A0AA51UJ76-F1
#
_cell.length_a   1.000
_cell.length_b   1.000
_cell.length_c   1.000
_cell.angle_alpha   90.00
_cell.angle_beta   90.00
_cell.angle_gamma   90.00
#
_symmetry.space_group_name_H-M   'P 1'
#
loop_
_entity.id
_entity.type
_entity.pdbx_description
1 polymer ?
#
loop_
_entity_poly.entity_id
_entity_poly.type
_entity_poly.pdbx_seq_one_letter_code
_entity_poly.pdbx_strand_id
1 'polypeptide(L)' 'MANSYPVSARISEDSKVYLDTLVEMGIAINRSEAMKLCIRYAKQKKMEEEL' A
#
# COMPACT_ATOMS: atom_id res chain seq x y z
N MET A 1 3.44 -5.71 19.44
CA MET A 1 2.99 -6.20 18.12
C MET A 1 1.71 -5.48 17.77
N ALA A 2 1.66 -4.75 16.65
CA ALA A 2 0.45 -4.04 16.25
C ALA A 2 -0.52 -5.05 15.60
N ASN A 3 -1.73 -5.18 16.15
CA ASN A 3 -2.75 -6.05 15.59
C ASN A 3 -3.13 -5.56 14.18
N SER A 4 -3.04 -6.45 13.19
CA SER A 4 -3.54 -6.20 11.84
C SER A 4 -5.00 -6.66 11.79
N TYR A 5 -5.92 -5.74 11.53
CA TYR A 5 -7.33 -6.09 11.34
C TYR A 5 -7.64 -6.23 9.85
N PRO A 6 -8.43 -7.24 9.45
CA PRO A 6 -8.88 -7.36 8.07
C PRO A 6 -9.81 -6.19 7.74
N VAL A 7 -9.53 -5.51 6.63
CA VAL A 7 -10.34 -4.38 6.14
C VAL A 7 -10.72 -4.66 4.69
N SER A 8 -12.01 -4.53 4.37
CA SER A 8 -12.47 -4.50 2.98
C SER A 8 -12.35 -3.08 2.47
N ALA A 9 -11.31 -2.81 1.68
CA ALA A 9 -11.13 -1.52 1.02
C ALA A 9 -11.67 -1.59 -0.41
N ARG A 10 -12.46 -0.60 -0.81
CA ARG A 10 -12.78 -0.40 -2.23
C ARG A 10 -11.62 0.33 -2.89
N ILE A 11 -11.03 -0.31 -3.88
CA ILE A 11 -9.93 0.23 -4.67
C ILE A 11 -10.29 0.13 -6.16
N SER A 12 -9.81 1.09 -6.96
CA SER A 12 -9.99 1.07 -8.41
C SER A 12 -9.28 -0.15 -9.03
N GLU A 13 -9.71 -0.53 -10.24
CA GLU A 13 -9.09 -1.66 -10.94
C GLU A 13 -7.62 -1.38 -11.25
N ASP A 14 -7.29 -0.17 -11.70
CA ASP A 14 -5.91 0.26 -11.92
C ASP A 14 -5.04 0.14 -10.66
N SER A 15 -5.62 0.46 -9.50
CA SER A 15 -4.92 0.31 -8.22
C SER A 15 -4.66 -1.15 -7.89
N LYS A 16 -5.56 -2.08 -8.23
CA LYS A 16 -5.33 -3.52 -8.02
C LYS A 16 -4.18 -4.01 -8.87
N VAL A 17 -4.19 -3.66 -10.17
CA VAL A 17 -3.12 -4.04 -11.11
C VAL A 17 -1.78 -3.51 -10.61
N TYR A 18 -1.72 -2.27 -10.13
CA TYR A 18 -0.51 -1.71 -9.54
C TYR A 18 -0.05 -2.45 -8.27
N LEU A 19 -0.97 -2.83 -7.38
CA LEU A 19 -0.61 -3.62 -6.20
C LEU A 19 -0.11 -5.02 -6.56
N ASP A 20 -0.62 -5.62 -7.64
CA ASP A 20 -0.15 -6.90 -8.15
C ASP A 20 1.25 -6.81 -8.72
N THR A 21 1.56 -5.77 -9.52
CA THR A 21 2.91 -5.60 -10.06
C THR A 21 3.95 -5.41 -8.95
N LEU A 22 3.60 -4.73 -7.84
CA LEU A 22 4.48 -4.64 -6.67
C LEU A 22 4.77 -6.01 -6.03
N VAL A 23 3.81 -6.93 -6.06
CA VAL A 23 4.00 -8.30 -5.57
C VAL A 23 4.84 -9.11 -6.56
N GLU A 24 4.57 -9.01 -7.86
CA GLU A 24 5.31 -9.69 -8.92
C GLU A 24 6.79 -9.26 -8.98
N MET A 25 7.07 -7.99 -8.73
CA MET A 25 8.44 -7.46 -8.62
C MET A 25 9.16 -7.89 -7.33
N GLY A 26 8.48 -8.58 -6.41
CA GLY A 26 9.04 -9.00 -5.13
C GLY A 26 9.22 -7.87 -4.12
N ILE A 27 8.60 -6.70 -4.36
CA ILE A 27 8.64 -5.54 -3.45
C ILE A 27 7.75 -5.78 -2.22
N ALA A 28 6.67 -6.55 -2.39
CA ALA A 28 5.76 -6.93 -1.32
C ALA A 28 5.40 -8.41 -1.39
N ILE A 29 5.11 -9.05 -0.23
CA ILE A 29 4.77 -10.47 -0.17
C ILE A 29 3.31 -10.71 -0.62
N ASN A 30 2.44 -9.70 -0.48
CA ASN A 30 1.04 -9.75 -0.90
C ASN A 30 0.45 -8.34 -1.10
N ARG A 31 -0.76 -8.26 -1.67
CA ARG A 31 -1.49 -7.01 -1.90
C ARG A 31 -1.67 -6.16 -0.64
N SER A 32 -1.92 -6.77 0.51
CA SER A 32 -2.14 -6.04 1.77
C SER A 32 -0.86 -5.33 2.23
N GLU A 33 0.29 -5.98 2.05
CA GLU A 33 1.59 -5.39 2.35
C GLU A 33 1.98 -4.31 1.34
N ALA A 34 1.74 -4.55 0.05
CA ALA A 34 1.90 -3.55 -1.00
C ALA A 34 1.08 -2.28 -0.69
N MET A 35 -0.18 -2.45 -0.27
CA MET A 35 -1.04 -1.32 0.07
C MET A 35 -0.54 -0.56 1.32
N LYS A 36 -0.03 -1.27 2.33
CA LYS A 36 0.60 -0.65 3.51
C LYS A 36 1.85 0.16 3.13
N LEU A 37 2.63 -0.30 2.16
CA LEU A 37 3.78 0.45 1.63
C LEU A 37 3.32 1.75 0.96
N CYS A 38 2.32 1.67 0.07
CA CYS A 38 1.76 2.85 -0.59
C CYS A 38 1.23 3.88 0.42
N ILE A 39 0.48 3.44 1.44
CA ILE A 39 -0.03 4.33 2.49
C ILE A 39 1.10 4.98 3.27
N ARG A 40 2.17 4.23 3.62
CA ARG A 40 3.33 4.79 4.32
C ARG A 40 4.04 5.84 3.47
N TYR A 41 4.26 5.55 2.19
CA TYR A 41 4.88 6.49 1.26
C TYR A 41 4.07 7.77 1.11
N ALA A 42 2.75 7.66 0.93
CA ALA A 42 1.87 8.82 0.84
C ALA A 42 1.90 9.69 2.12
N LYS A 43 1.99 9.06 3.30
CA LYS A 43 2.14 9.78 4.58
C LYS A 43 3.47 10.53 4.67
N GLN A 44 4.57 9.89 4.27
CA GLN A 44 5.89 10.51 4.27
C GLN A 44 5.94 11.71 3.32
N LYS A 45 5.45 11.53 2.08
CA LYS A 45 5.41 12.62 1.09
C LYS A 45 4.58 13.81 1.56
N LYS A 46 3.43 13.56 2.19
CA LYS A 46 2.61 14.63 2.77
C LYS A 46 3.36 15.40 3.86
N MET A 47 4.10 14.70 4.73
CA MET A 47 4.91 15.35 5.75
C MET A 47 6.06 16.18 5.17
N GLU A 48 6.68 15.73 4.07
CA GLU A 48 7.73 16.47 3.36
C GLU A 48 7.19 17.74 2.68
N GLU A 49 5.96 17.72 2.17
CA GLU A 49 5.32 18.88 1.54
C GLU A 49 4.82 19.94 2.55
N GLU A 50 4.57 19.54 3.80
CA GLU A 50 4.14 20.44 4.88
C GLU A 50 5.30 21.11 5.64
N LEU A 51 6.55 20.79 5.28
CA LEU A 51 7.80 21.26 5.89
C LEU A 51 8.43 22.41 5.08
#